data_AF-A0A4Z1R1Q6-F1
#
_entry.id   AF-A0A4Z1R1Q6-F1
#
_cell.length_a   1.000
_cell.length_b   1.000
_cell.length_c   1.000
_cell.angle_alpha   90.00
_cell.angle_beta   90.00
_cell.angle_gamma   90.00
#
_symmetry.space_group_name_H-M   'P 1'
#
loop_
_entity.id
_entity.type
_entity.pdbx_description
1 polymer ?
#
loop_
_entity_poly.entity_id
_entity_poly.type
_entity_poly.pdbx_seq_one_letter_code
_entity_poly.pdbx_strand_id
1 'polypeptide(L)' 'MRSRSDVDTELGHLQQRLLVLCAELPPDQVREAFAREAEPLTRDPPAELDAYIQERIHTMLVAAGVIEDESPTG' A
#
# COMPACT_ATOMS: atom_id res chain seq x y z
N MET A 1 -12.89 -1.03 17.11
CA MET A 1 -11.55 -1.65 17.05
C MET A 1 -11.44 -2.23 15.64
N ARG A 2 -10.50 -1.74 14.83
CA ARG A 2 -10.17 -2.39 13.54
C ARG A 2 -9.54 -3.74 13.85
N SER A 3 -10.14 -4.83 13.38
CA SER A 3 -9.55 -6.16 13.52
C SER A 3 -8.56 -6.41 12.37
N ARG A 4 -7.67 -7.38 12.53
CA ARG A 4 -6.74 -7.79 11.46
C ARG A 4 -7.49 -8.10 10.15
N SER A 5 -8.63 -8.78 10.23
CA SER A 5 -9.46 -9.09 9.07
C SER A 5 -10.04 -7.87 8.36
N ASP A 6 -10.38 -6.80 9.09
CA ASP A 6 -10.83 -5.54 8.49
C ASP A 6 -9.68 -4.89 7.72
N VAL A 7 -8.50 -4.86 8.34
CA VAL A 7 -7.28 -4.33 7.72
C VAL A 7 -6.89 -5.14 6.48
N ASP A 8 -6.93 -6.47 6.53
CA ASP A 8 -6.67 -7.33 5.37
C ASP A 8 -7.67 -7.09 4.23
N THR A 9 -8.93 -6.85 4.56
CA THR A 9 -9.97 -6.53 3.56
C THR A 9 -9.65 -5.21 2.88
N GLU A 10 -9.36 -4.16 3.65
CA GLU A 10 -9.00 -2.84 3.11
C GLU A 10 -7.69 -2.86 2.32
N LEU A 11 -6.69 -3.62 2.77
CA LEU A 11 -5.46 -3.87 2.02
C LEU A 11 -5.73 -4.58 0.69
N GLY A 12 -6.65 -5.55 0.67
CA GLY A 12 -7.09 -6.20 -0.56
C GLY A 12 -7.75 -5.22 -1.53
N HIS A 13 -8.62 -4.34 -1.03
CA HIS A 13 -9.20 -3.27 -1.84
C HIS A 13 -8.14 -2.31 -2.38
N LEU A 14 -7.19 -1.90 -1.53
CA LEU A 14 -6.09 -1.01 -1.90
C LEU A 14 -5.20 -1.63 -2.99
N GLN A 15 -4.94 -2.94 -2.94
CA GLN A 15 -4.21 -3.66 -3.98
C GLN A 15 -4.94 -3.62 -5.32
N GLN A 16 -6.24 -3.87 -5.34
CA GLN A 16 -7.03 -3.79 -6.57
C GLN A 16 -7.05 -2.36 -7.14
N ARG A 17 -7.16 -1.36 -6.25
CA ARG A 17 -7.07 0.06 -6.64
C ARG A 17 -5.71 0.39 -7.22
N LEU A 18 -4.62 -0.12 -6.65
CA LEU A 18 -3.27 0.10 -7.17
C LEU A 18 -3.13 -0.38 -8.62
N LEU A 19 -3.63 -1.58 -8.94
CA LEU A 19 -3.60 -2.11 -10.31
C LEU A 19 -4.36 -1.22 -11.29
N VAL A 20 -5.50 -0.69 -10.88
CA VAL A 20 -6.29 0.24 -11.69
C VAL A 20 -5.54 1.57 -11.87
N LEU A 21 -4.97 2.12 -10.81
CA LEU A 21 -4.16 3.34 -10.87
C LEU A 21 -2.95 3.17 -11.79
N CYS A 22 -2.24 2.03 -11.73
CA CYS A 22 -1.14 1.72 -12.64
C CYS A 22 -1.57 1.65 -14.12
N ALA A 23 -2.82 1.27 -14.39
CA ALA A 23 -3.35 1.21 -15.75
C ALA A 23 -3.83 2.58 -16.26
N GLU A 24 -4.33 3.44 -15.37
CA GLU A 24 -4.92 4.74 -15.73
C GLU A 24 -3.94 5.91 -15.64
N LEU A 25 -2.92 5.82 -14.78
CA LEU A 25 -2.01 6.92 -14.46
C LEU A 25 -0.56 6.59 -14.79
N PRO A 26 0.26 7.60 -15.13
CA PRO A 26 1.69 7.43 -15.27
C PRO A 26 2.35 7.13 -13.91
N PRO A 27 3.51 6.43 -13.90
CA PRO A 27 4.17 5.96 -12.66
C PRO A 27 4.35 7.03 -11.59
N ASP A 28 4.76 8.24 -11.97
CA ASP A 28 4.95 9.37 -11.05
C ASP A 28 3.65 9.80 -10.33
N GLN A 29 2.49 9.63 -10.97
CA GLN A 29 1.19 9.97 -10.38
C GLN A 29 0.57 8.82 -9.59
N VAL A 30 0.88 7.57 -9.96
CA VAL A 30 0.39 6.38 -9.25
C VAL A 30 0.77 6.43 -7.78
N ARG A 31 2.01 6.82 -7.47
CA ARG A 31 2.49 6.90 -6.07
C ARG A 31 1.68 7.88 -5.24
N GLU A 32 1.42 9.07 -5.76
CA GLU A 32 0.64 10.09 -5.04
C GLU A 32 -0.83 9.66 -4.89
N ALA A 33 -1.43 9.14 -5.96
CA ALA A 33 -2.82 8.66 -5.92
C ALA A 33 -2.99 7.49 -4.93
N PHE A 34 -2.06 6.54 -4.94
CA PHE A 34 -2.05 5.42 -4.00
C PHE A 34 -1.83 5.89 -2.56
N ALA A 35 -0.92 6.83 -2.31
CA ALA A 35 -0.68 7.35 -0.96
C ALA A 35 -1.94 7.98 -0.36
N ARG A 36 -2.75 8.68 -1.17
CA ARG A 36 -4.05 9.23 -0.74
C ARG A 36 -5.06 8.15 -0.39
N GLU A 37 -5.13 7.07 -1.17
CA GLU A 37 -6.01 5.93 -0.90
C GLU A 37 -5.54 5.12 0.32
N ALA A 38 -4.23 5.10 0.58
CA ALA A 38 -3.62 4.42 1.72
C ALA A 38 -3.67 5.24 3.03
N GLU A 39 -3.85 6.56 2.96
CA GLU A 39 -3.94 7.46 4.13
C GLU A 39 -4.85 6.94 5.25
N PRO A 40 -6.10 6.47 5.01
CA PRO A 40 -6.95 5.96 6.08
C PRO A 40 -6.38 4.72 6.79
N LEU A 41 -5.50 3.95 6.15
CA LEU A 41 -4.83 2.79 6.74
C LEU A 41 -3.55 3.18 7.47
N THR A 42 -2.85 4.23 7.03
CA THR A 42 -1.53 4.62 7.56
C THR A 42 -1.57 5.80 8.55
N ARG A 43 -2.66 6.56 8.61
CA ARG A 43 -2.78 7.75 9.45
C ARG A 43 -2.94 7.46 10.95
N ASP A 44 -3.70 6.44 11.31
CA ASP A 44 -3.88 6.01 12.70
C ASP A 44 -4.04 4.47 12.76
N PRO A 45 -2.99 3.72 12.36
CA PRO A 45 -3.03 2.28 12.41
C PRO A 45 -2.96 1.80 13.87
N PRO A 46 -3.60 0.67 14.21
CA PRO A 46 -3.35 0.01 15.48
C PRO A 46 -1.87 -0.33 15.60
N ALA A 47 -1.22 -0.02 16.73
CA ALA A 47 0.22 -0.22 16.90
C ALA A 47 0.68 -1.67 16.63
N GLU A 48 -0.17 -2.65 16.93
CA GLU A 48 0.08 -4.07 16.68
C GLU A 48 0.03 -4.45 15.18
N LEU A 49 -0.62 -3.62 14.36
CA LEU A 49 -0.81 -3.83 12.93
C LEU A 49 -0.03 -2.83 12.05
N ASP A 50 0.54 -1.77 12.63
CA ASP A 50 1.26 -0.75 11.89
C ASP A 50 2.39 -1.35 11.02
N ALA A 51 3.30 -2.10 11.64
CA ALA A 51 4.37 -2.77 10.91
C ALA A 51 3.86 -3.72 9.81
N TYR A 52 2.76 -4.43 10.08
CA TYR A 52 2.12 -5.32 9.10
C TYR A 52 1.54 -4.55 7.91
N ILE A 53 0.85 -3.43 8.17
CA ILE A 53 0.26 -2.56 7.14
C ILE A 53 1.36 -1.96 6.27
N GLN A 54 2.43 -1.43 6.89
CA GLN A 54 3.56 -0.83 6.19
C GLN A 54 4.27 -1.86 5.29
N GLU A 55 4.59 -3.05 5.82
CA GLU A 55 5.21 -4.13 5.05
C GLU A 55 4.33 -4.56 3.87
N ARG A 56 3.02 -4.69 4.10
CA ARG A 56 2.10 -5.10 3.04
C ARG A 56 1.99 -4.05 1.94
N ILE A 57 1.86 -2.78 2.31
CA ILE A 57 1.82 -1.65 1.38
C ILE A 57 3.11 -1.59 0.56
N HIS A 58 4.26 -1.69 1.21
CA HIS A 58 5.56 -1.72 0.52
C HIS A 58 5.63 -2.86 -0.50
N THR A 59 5.26 -4.06 -0.08
CA THR A 59 5.23 -5.25 -0.96
C THR A 59 4.31 -5.04 -2.18
N MET A 60 3.15 -4.40 -1.99
CA MET A 60 2.23 -4.10 -3.10
C MET A 60 2.84 -3.11 -4.10
N LEU A 61 3.49 -2.05 -3.61
CA LEU A 61 4.12 -1.05 -4.46
C LEU A 61 5.29 -1.63 -5.26
N VAL A 62 6.12 -2.46 -4.63
CA VAL A 62 7.20 -3.20 -5.31
C VAL A 62 6.63 -4.16 -6.36
N ALA A 63 5.62 -4.96 -6.01
CA ALA A 63 5.01 -5.92 -6.93
C ALA A 63 4.34 -5.24 -8.14
N ALA A 64 3.82 -4.02 -7.96
CA ALA A 64 3.27 -3.19 -9.03
C ALA A 64 4.34 -2.42 -9.82
N GLY A 65 5.62 -2.50 -9.43
CA GLY A 65 6.72 -1.77 -10.07
C GLY A 65 6.66 -0.26 -9.86
N VAL A 66 5.95 0.21 -8.83
CA VAL A 66 5.81 1.65 -8.52
C VAL A 66 7.03 2.17 -7.75
N ILE A 67 7.61 1.32 -6.91
CA ILE A 67 8.87 1.58 -6.24
C ILE A 67 9.86 0.46 -6.56
N GLU A 68 11.14 0.78 -6.53
CA GLU A 68 12.18 -0.23 -6.61
C GLU A 68 12.23 -1.02 -5.29
N ASP A 69 12.49 -2.32 -5.37
CA ASP A 69 12.84 -3.11 -4.20
C ASP A 69 14.25 -2.71 -3.78
N GLU A 70 14.36 -1.67 -2.95
CA GLU A 70 15.62 -1.30 -2.31
C GLU A 70 15.94 -2.32 -1.20
N SER A 71 16.03 -3.61 -1.56
CA SER A 71 16.84 -4.55 -0.79
C SER A 71 18.27 -4.04 -0.84
N PRO A 72 18.96 -3.85 0.30
CA PRO A 72 20.33 -3.35 0.30
C PRO A 72 21.24 -4.43 -0.29
N THR A 73 21.45 -4.40 -1.60
CA THR A 73 22.70 -4.88 -2.18
C THR A 73 23.77 -3.85 -1.87
N GLY A 74 24.31 -3.94 -0.65
CA GLY A 74 25.43 -3.16 -0.14
C GLY A 74 26.15 -3.89 0.98
#